data_AF-A0A399ZWI6-F1
#
_entry.id   AF-A0A399ZWI6-F1
#
_cell.length_a   1.000
_cell.length_b   1.000
_cell.length_c   1.000
_cell.angle_alpha   90.00
_cell.angle_beta   90.00
_cell.angle_gamma   90.00
#
_symmetry.space_group_name_H-M   'P 1'
#
loop_
_entity.id
_entity.type
_entity.pdbx_description
1 polymer ?
#
loop_
_entity_poly.entity_id
_entity_poly.type
_entity_poly.pdbx_seq_one_letter_code
_entity_poly.pdbx_strand_id
1 'polypeptide(L)'
;MSAAPPVSPMYRPPGRPVDVRKILRRHRPFLGVAALALAGLVAIEAWGVAQFFPAAQNAWLGALAILIALLGNGAAFLLPPRWVIPEKFPRPVGAFAQATAYGAVISLASFALIFFVLWLQAGWTLDAATLLLKDLYFYALVTVVLFHGLVYYVRQMHWLYEEFGGADSPLKPIAASGGIGLMIFVVTIVFLPLDLQTITNAPPDLRGVVGLFTYGRDLYLLTLALGAYAWHFRWVADH
;
A
#
# COMPACT_ATOMS: atom_id res chain seq x y z
N MET A 1 33.64 44.76 -28.15
CA MET A 1 33.45 43.71 -27.12
C MET A 1 32.19 42.92 -27.50
N SER A 2 32.36 41.74 -28.09
CA SER A 2 31.25 40.87 -28.48
C SER A 2 30.81 40.06 -27.27
N ALA A 3 29.58 40.24 -26.81
CA ALA A 3 29.00 39.43 -25.76
C ALA A 3 28.90 37.97 -26.24
N ALA A 4 29.42 37.03 -25.45
CA ALA A 4 29.26 35.61 -25.71
C ALA A 4 27.76 35.26 -25.65
N PRO A 5 27.25 34.37 -26.55
CA PRO A 5 25.87 33.95 -26.51
C PRO A 5 25.56 33.26 -25.17
N PRO A 6 24.33 33.44 -24.63
CA PRO A 6 23.93 32.75 -23.41
C PRO A 6 24.08 31.25 -23.62
N VAL A 7 24.88 30.62 -22.75
CA VAL A 7 24.97 29.17 -22.69
C VAL A 7 23.58 28.68 -22.30
N SER A 8 22.84 28.14 -23.26
CA SER A 8 21.63 27.33 -22.99
C SER A 8 21.95 26.42 -21.82
N PRO A 9 21.06 26.23 -20.82
CA PRO A 9 21.29 25.26 -19.76
C PRO A 9 21.61 23.95 -20.46
N MET A 10 22.88 23.57 -20.37
CA MET A 10 23.45 22.49 -21.15
C MET A 10 22.65 21.26 -20.79
N TYR A 11 22.00 20.64 -21.78
CA TYR A 11 21.66 19.24 -21.71
C TYR A 11 22.95 18.51 -21.35
N ARG A 12 23.12 18.19 -20.06
CA ARG A 12 24.21 17.34 -19.62
C ARG A 12 23.98 16.03 -20.37
N PRO A 13 24.96 15.52 -21.14
CA PRO A 13 24.84 14.18 -21.67
C PRO A 13 24.56 13.27 -20.47
N PRO A 14 23.62 12.32 -20.58
CA PRO A 14 23.24 11.50 -19.44
C PRO A 14 24.52 10.92 -18.82
N GLY A 15 24.68 11.17 -17.52
CA GLY A 15 25.58 10.38 -16.71
C GLY A 15 25.23 8.90 -16.90
N ARG A 16 26.17 8.00 -16.56
CA ARG A 16 26.05 6.53 -16.73
C ARG A 16 24.59 6.04 -16.74
N PRO A 17 24.16 5.25 -17.74
CA PRO A 17 22.78 4.85 -17.90
C PRO A 17 22.20 4.34 -16.58
N VAL A 18 21.07 4.93 -16.16
CA VAL A 18 20.42 4.59 -14.90
C VAL A 18 20.04 3.11 -14.90
N ASP A 19 20.51 2.37 -13.90
CA ASP A 19 20.19 0.95 -13.75
C ASP A 19 18.77 0.78 -13.18
N VAL A 20 17.80 0.68 -14.08
CA VAL A 20 16.38 0.48 -13.75
C VAL A 20 16.16 -0.79 -12.91
N ARG A 21 16.95 -1.84 -13.10
CA ARG A 21 16.83 -3.10 -12.33
C ARG A 21 17.22 -2.88 -10.88
N LYS A 22 18.22 -2.04 -10.63
CA LYS A 22 18.62 -1.64 -9.27
C LYS A 22 17.50 -0.86 -8.58
N ILE A 23 16.89 0.11 -9.24
CA ILE A 23 15.77 0.90 -8.69
C ILE A 23 14.59 0.00 -8.34
N LEU A 24 14.21 -0.92 -9.24
CA LEU A 24 13.13 -1.88 -9.04
C LEU A 24 13.28 -2.71 -7.76
N ARG A 25 14.53 -3.03 -7.37
CA ARG A 25 14.86 -3.91 -6.23
C ARG A 25 15.26 -3.16 -4.95
N ARG A 26 15.45 -1.85 -4.99
CA ARG A 26 16.03 -1.07 -3.87
C ARG A 26 15.14 -1.03 -2.62
N HIS A 27 13.83 -1.12 -2.77
CA HIS A 27 12.86 -0.89 -1.69
C HIS A 27 12.41 -2.17 -0.96
N ARG A 28 13.06 -3.31 -1.20
CA ARG A 28 12.67 -4.62 -0.66
C ARG A 28 12.46 -4.70 0.86
N PRO A 29 13.29 -4.07 1.72
CA PRO A 29 13.08 -4.14 3.17
C PRO A 29 11.73 -3.50 3.57
N PHE A 30 11.42 -2.32 3.03
CA PHE A 30 10.13 -1.65 3.25
C PHE A 30 8.97 -2.51 2.77
N LEU A 31 9.11 -3.11 1.59
CA LEU A 31 8.08 -3.99 1.02
C LEU A 31 7.80 -5.24 1.89
N GLY A 32 8.83 -5.80 2.51
CA GLY A 32 8.67 -6.91 3.47
C GLY A 32 7.91 -6.49 4.73
N VAL A 33 8.26 -5.32 5.28
CA VAL A 33 7.54 -4.75 6.44
C VAL A 33 6.10 -4.39 6.08
N ALA A 34 5.85 -3.84 4.89
CA ALA A 34 4.51 -3.55 4.39
C ALA A 34 3.64 -4.82 4.27
N ALA A 35 4.21 -5.93 3.78
CA ALA A 35 3.50 -7.21 3.72
C ALA A 35 3.11 -7.73 5.12
N LEU A 36 4.02 -7.63 6.10
CA LEU A 36 3.73 -7.99 7.49
C LEU A 36 2.65 -7.10 8.10
N ALA A 37 2.72 -5.80 7.87
CA ALA A 37 1.73 -4.83 8.32
C ALA A 37 0.32 -5.11 7.76
N LEU A 38 0.22 -5.39 6.45
CA LEU A 38 -1.05 -5.74 5.82
C LEU A 38 -1.61 -7.07 6.33
N ALA A 39 -0.75 -8.04 6.65
CA ALA A 39 -1.17 -9.26 7.33
C ALA A 39 -1.72 -8.99 8.75
N GLY A 40 -1.17 -7.98 9.44
CA GLY A 40 -1.69 -7.49 10.72
C GLY A 40 -3.13 -6.95 10.62
N LEU A 41 -3.47 -6.21 9.55
CA LEU A 41 -4.86 -5.78 9.30
C LEU A 41 -5.80 -6.98 9.16
N VAL A 42 -5.39 -7.97 8.37
CA VAL A 42 -6.19 -9.20 8.19
C VAL A 42 -6.29 -10.00 9.49
N ALA A 43 -5.31 -9.91 10.39
CA ALA A 43 -5.40 -10.52 11.70
C ALA A 43 -6.45 -9.84 12.60
N ILE A 44 -6.54 -8.51 12.57
CA ILE A 44 -7.60 -7.76 13.25
C ILE A 44 -8.97 -8.18 12.70
N GLU A 45 -9.09 -8.31 11.38
CA GLU A 45 -10.32 -8.75 10.71
C GLU A 45 -10.72 -10.18 11.10
N ALA A 46 -9.78 -11.12 11.04
CA ALA A 46 -9.99 -12.51 11.42
C ALA A 46 -10.42 -12.66 12.89
N TRP A 47 -9.86 -11.82 13.77
CA TRP A 47 -10.28 -11.72 15.16
C TRP A 47 -11.71 -11.18 15.27
N GLY A 48 -12.04 -10.09 14.57
CA GLY A 48 -13.40 -9.54 14.52
C GLY A 48 -14.44 -10.58 14.09
N VAL A 49 -14.17 -11.31 13.01
CA VAL A 49 -15.03 -12.42 12.55
C VAL A 49 -15.25 -13.46 13.65
N ALA A 50 -14.18 -13.86 14.36
CA ALA A 50 -14.29 -14.84 15.44
C ALA A 50 -15.13 -14.35 16.63
N GLN A 51 -15.13 -13.05 16.91
CA GLN A 51 -15.96 -12.46 17.98
C GLN A 51 -17.42 -12.31 17.57
N PHE A 52 -17.69 -11.84 16.35
CA PHE A 52 -19.04 -11.51 15.90
C PHE A 52 -19.81 -12.71 15.35
N PHE A 53 -19.11 -13.74 14.87
CA PHE A 53 -19.71 -14.95 14.29
C PHE A 53 -19.21 -16.24 14.98
N PRO A 54 -19.48 -16.40 16.29
CA PRO A 54 -18.87 -17.47 17.09
C PRO A 54 -19.39 -18.88 16.76
N ALA A 55 -20.47 -19.01 15.99
CA ALA A 55 -21.06 -20.30 15.65
C ALA A 55 -20.16 -21.20 14.76
N ALA A 56 -19.10 -20.64 14.16
CA ALA A 56 -18.28 -21.30 13.16
C ALA A 56 -16.79 -21.40 13.55
N GLN A 57 -16.47 -21.56 14.86
CA GLN A 57 -15.14 -21.54 15.50
C GLN A 57 -14.03 -22.36 14.81
N ASN A 58 -13.58 -21.90 13.65
CA ASN A 58 -12.51 -22.47 12.86
C ASN A 58 -11.35 -21.49 12.90
N ALA A 59 -10.70 -21.38 14.07
CA ALA A 59 -9.59 -20.46 14.28
C ALA A 59 -8.44 -20.64 13.27
N TRP A 60 -8.29 -21.85 12.72
CA TRP A 60 -7.33 -22.15 11.66
C TRP A 60 -7.62 -21.42 10.33
N LEU A 61 -8.88 -21.09 10.03
CA LEU A 61 -9.25 -20.30 8.84
C LEU A 61 -8.78 -18.84 8.99
N GLY A 62 -8.86 -18.27 10.19
CA GLY A 62 -8.30 -16.96 10.48
C GLY A 62 -6.78 -16.96 10.28
N ALA A 63 -6.09 -17.98 10.80
CA ALA A 63 -4.65 -18.15 10.58
C ALA A 63 -4.30 -18.32 9.09
N LEU A 64 -5.12 -19.06 8.33
CA LEU A 64 -4.96 -19.21 6.88
C LEU A 64 -5.14 -17.87 6.16
N ALA A 65 -6.14 -17.07 6.51
CA ALA A 65 -6.34 -15.73 5.93
C ALA A 65 -5.13 -14.82 6.17
N ILE A 66 -4.57 -14.84 7.38
CA ILE A 66 -3.35 -14.09 7.72
C ILE A 66 -2.16 -14.58 6.88
N LEU A 67 -2.00 -15.89 6.73
CA LEU A 67 -0.93 -16.47 5.93
C LEU A 67 -1.05 -16.08 4.45
N ILE A 68 -2.27 -16.10 3.90
CA ILE A 68 -2.55 -15.66 2.53
C ILE A 68 -2.24 -14.17 2.38
N ALA A 69 -2.60 -13.35 3.37
CA ALA A 69 -2.26 -11.92 3.36
C ALA A 69 -0.75 -11.69 3.35
N LEU A 70 0.00 -12.42 4.18
CA LEU A 70 1.45 -12.31 4.28
C LEU A 70 2.14 -12.77 2.99
N LEU A 71 1.83 -13.98 2.52
CA LEU A 71 2.45 -14.57 1.33
C LEU A 71 2.00 -13.87 0.05
N GLY A 72 0.71 -13.55 -0.05
CA GLY A 72 0.11 -12.86 -1.19
C GLY A 72 0.67 -11.46 -1.36
N ASN A 73 0.71 -10.64 -0.30
CA ASN A 73 1.31 -9.31 -0.38
C ASN A 73 2.84 -9.38 -0.51
N GLY A 74 3.50 -10.33 0.15
CA GLY A 74 4.93 -10.58 -0.05
C GLY A 74 5.26 -10.89 -1.51
N ALA A 75 4.48 -11.76 -2.15
CA ALA A 75 4.59 -12.07 -3.56
C ALA A 75 4.30 -10.84 -4.44
N ALA A 76 3.20 -10.13 -4.17
CA ALA A 76 2.78 -8.93 -4.88
C ALA A 76 3.84 -7.83 -4.89
N PHE A 77 4.60 -7.68 -3.81
CA PHE A 77 5.65 -6.66 -3.75
C PHE A 77 7.01 -7.13 -4.30
N LEU A 78 7.39 -8.38 -4.05
CA LEU A 78 8.76 -8.85 -4.26
C LEU A 78 8.98 -9.58 -5.60
N LEU A 79 7.93 -10.15 -6.20
CA LEU A 79 8.04 -10.91 -7.45
C LEU A 79 7.94 -10.06 -8.72
N PRO A 80 6.98 -9.11 -8.86
CA PRO A 80 6.85 -8.34 -10.09
C PRO A 80 8.13 -7.66 -10.59
N PRO A 81 8.98 -7.08 -9.72
CA PRO A 81 10.27 -6.50 -10.13
C PRO A 81 11.24 -7.49 -10.79
N ARG A 82 11.03 -8.80 -10.62
CA ARG A 82 11.85 -9.87 -11.22
C ARG A 82 11.32 -10.32 -12.58
N TRP A 83 10.04 -10.13 -12.85
CA TRP A 83 9.40 -10.54 -14.11
C TRP A 83 9.45 -9.47 -15.19
N VAL A 84 9.58 -8.21 -14.79
CA VAL A 84 9.75 -7.09 -15.72
C VAL A 84 11.14 -7.12 -16.33
N ILE A 85 11.20 -7.01 -17.66
CA ILE A 85 12.42 -6.86 -18.47
C ILE A 85 12.51 -5.39 -18.89
N PRO A 86 13.27 -4.53 -18.17
CA PRO A 86 13.23 -3.08 -18.39
C PRO A 86 13.64 -2.66 -19.81
N GLU A 87 14.49 -3.45 -20.45
CA GLU A 87 15.03 -3.19 -21.79
C GLU A 87 13.94 -3.24 -22.89
N LYS A 88 12.78 -3.82 -22.59
CA LYS A 88 11.62 -3.84 -23.51
C LYS A 88 10.84 -2.51 -23.51
N PHE A 89 11.17 -1.58 -22.63
CA PHE A 89 10.44 -0.33 -22.48
C PHE A 89 11.23 0.85 -23.07
N PRO A 90 10.59 1.72 -23.88
CA PRO A 90 11.24 2.92 -24.38
C PRO A 90 11.53 3.94 -23.27
N ARG A 91 10.83 3.85 -22.13
CA ARG A 91 11.03 4.70 -20.94
C ARG A 91 10.94 3.86 -19.66
N PRO A 92 11.80 4.09 -18.64
CA PRO A 92 11.79 3.36 -17.37
C PRO A 92 10.45 3.38 -16.63
N VAL A 93 9.69 4.46 -16.80
CA VAL A 93 8.33 4.61 -16.25
C VAL A 93 7.40 3.45 -16.64
N GLY A 94 7.51 2.94 -17.87
CA GLY A 94 6.72 1.81 -18.32
C GLY A 94 7.04 0.51 -17.57
N ALA A 95 8.33 0.28 -17.28
CA ALA A 95 8.77 -0.86 -16.49
C ALA A 95 8.25 -0.78 -15.04
N PHE A 96 8.28 0.41 -14.44
CA PHE A 96 7.73 0.64 -13.10
C PHE A 96 6.22 0.41 -13.07
N ALA A 97 5.48 0.95 -14.06
CA ALA A 97 4.04 0.80 -14.14
C ALA A 97 3.62 -0.67 -14.31
N GLN A 98 4.34 -1.42 -15.15
CA GLN A 98 4.07 -2.85 -15.33
C GLN A 98 4.34 -3.65 -14.05
N ALA A 99 5.44 -3.38 -13.34
CA ALA A 99 5.74 -4.04 -12.07
C ALA A 99 4.64 -3.75 -11.03
N THR A 100 4.17 -2.51 -10.95
CA THR A 100 3.09 -2.09 -10.06
C THR A 100 1.76 -2.75 -10.44
N ALA A 101 1.42 -2.83 -11.73
CA ALA A 101 0.19 -3.46 -12.21
C ALA A 101 0.16 -4.96 -11.85
N TYR A 102 1.25 -5.69 -12.08
CA TYR A 102 1.35 -7.11 -11.68
C TYR A 102 1.22 -7.28 -10.16
N GLY A 103 1.83 -6.38 -9.38
CA GLY A 103 1.68 -6.39 -7.92
C GLY A 103 0.23 -6.17 -7.49
N ALA A 104 -0.43 -5.16 -8.06
CA ALA A 104 -1.83 -4.86 -7.77
C ALA A 104 -2.76 -6.05 -8.09
N VAL A 105 -2.56 -6.73 -9.23
CA VAL A 105 -3.34 -7.92 -9.61
C VAL A 105 -3.17 -9.04 -8.58
N ILE A 106 -1.94 -9.31 -8.13
CA ILE A 106 -1.68 -10.34 -7.10
C ILE A 106 -2.34 -9.96 -5.77
N SER A 107 -2.23 -8.69 -5.35
CA SER A 107 -2.87 -8.20 -4.13
C SER A 107 -4.40 -8.36 -4.20
N LEU A 108 -5.03 -7.97 -5.31
CA LEU A 108 -6.48 -8.12 -5.50
C LEU A 108 -6.92 -9.58 -5.46
N ALA A 109 -6.19 -10.47 -6.13
CA ALA A 109 -6.46 -11.91 -6.07
C ALA A 109 -6.31 -12.46 -4.64
N SER A 110 -5.32 -11.98 -3.89
CA SER A 110 -5.11 -12.37 -2.49
C SER A 110 -6.26 -11.91 -1.60
N PHE A 111 -6.73 -10.67 -1.75
CA PHE A 111 -7.88 -10.17 -0.97
C PHE A 111 -9.20 -10.86 -1.32
N ALA A 112 -9.41 -11.19 -2.60
CA ALA A 112 -10.55 -12.00 -3.00
C ALA A 112 -10.53 -13.38 -2.32
N LEU A 113 -9.36 -14.02 -2.25
CA LEU A 113 -9.20 -15.30 -1.56
C LEU A 113 -9.40 -15.17 -0.04
N ILE A 114 -8.83 -14.14 0.59
CA ILE A 114 -9.03 -13.83 2.01
C ILE A 114 -10.51 -13.65 2.33
N PHE A 115 -11.26 -12.96 1.46
CA PHE A 115 -12.71 -12.81 1.61
C PHE A 115 -13.42 -14.16 1.73
N PHE A 116 -13.18 -15.09 0.81
CA PHE A 116 -13.83 -16.40 0.87
C PHE A 116 -13.42 -17.21 2.09
N VAL A 117 -12.16 -17.11 2.53
CA VAL A 117 -11.68 -17.81 3.74
C VAL A 117 -12.34 -17.26 5.00
N LEU A 118 -12.43 -15.94 5.14
CA LEU A 118 -13.05 -15.30 6.31
C LEU A 118 -14.58 -15.44 6.28
N TRP A 119 -15.20 -15.45 5.10
CA TRP A 119 -16.63 -15.72 4.97
C TRP A 119 -16.96 -17.17 5.34
N LEU A 120 -16.11 -18.13 4.95
CA LEU A 120 -16.17 -19.50 5.43
C LEU A 120 -15.98 -19.58 6.96
N GLN A 121 -15.03 -18.82 7.52
CA GLN A 121 -14.84 -18.73 8.98
C GLN A 121 -16.10 -18.21 9.69
N ALA A 122 -16.85 -17.31 9.06
CA ALA A 122 -18.12 -16.78 9.57
C ALA A 122 -19.32 -17.70 9.33
N GLY A 123 -19.12 -18.92 8.80
CA GLY A 123 -20.18 -19.88 8.53
C GLY A 123 -21.07 -19.51 7.33
N TRP A 124 -20.51 -18.82 6.33
CA TRP A 124 -21.23 -18.39 5.12
C TRP A 124 -22.43 -17.47 5.37
N THR A 125 -22.49 -16.77 6.50
CA THR A 125 -23.58 -15.84 6.80
C THR A 125 -23.53 -14.62 5.87
N LEU A 126 -24.70 -14.16 5.41
CA LEU A 126 -24.80 -13.00 4.51
C LEU A 126 -24.34 -11.72 5.20
N ASP A 127 -24.67 -11.58 6.49
CA ASP A 127 -24.28 -10.43 7.30
C ASP A 127 -22.75 -10.31 7.37
N ALA A 128 -22.03 -11.42 7.59
CA ALA A 128 -20.58 -11.42 7.54
C ALA A 128 -20.04 -11.06 6.15
N ALA A 129 -20.65 -11.55 5.07
CA ALA A 129 -20.21 -11.23 3.71
C ALA A 129 -20.25 -9.70 3.45
N THR A 130 -21.30 -9.02 3.90
CA THR A 130 -21.44 -7.57 3.70
C THR A 130 -20.41 -6.77 4.49
N LEU A 131 -20.14 -7.14 5.74
CA LEU A 131 -19.12 -6.51 6.57
C LEU A 131 -17.71 -6.77 6.00
N LEU A 132 -17.41 -8.01 5.64
CA LEU A 132 -16.12 -8.40 5.07
C LEU A 132 -15.86 -7.74 3.71
N LEU A 133 -16.87 -7.62 2.85
CA LEU A 133 -16.71 -6.93 1.57
C LEU A 133 -16.32 -5.47 1.79
N LYS A 134 -16.95 -4.77 2.74
CA LYS A 134 -16.61 -3.38 3.08
C LYS A 134 -15.15 -3.27 3.50
N ASP A 135 -14.74 -4.08 4.48
CA ASP A 135 -13.43 -3.95 5.13
C ASP A 135 -12.30 -4.44 4.22
N LEU A 136 -12.47 -5.59 3.55
CA LEU A 136 -11.45 -6.12 2.65
C LEU A 136 -11.34 -5.33 1.34
N TYR A 137 -12.44 -4.78 0.82
CA TYR A 137 -12.37 -3.83 -0.30
C TYR A 137 -11.49 -2.64 0.07
N PHE A 138 -11.66 -2.12 1.29
CA PHE A 138 -10.85 -1.01 1.73
C PHE A 138 -9.38 -1.39 1.93
N TYR A 139 -9.08 -2.53 2.55
CA TYR A 139 -7.70 -2.98 2.68
C TYR A 139 -7.04 -3.20 1.31
N ALA A 140 -7.79 -3.71 0.33
CA ALA A 140 -7.33 -3.82 -1.04
C ALA A 140 -7.06 -2.45 -1.66
N LEU A 141 -7.96 -1.47 -1.47
CA LEU A 141 -7.80 -0.10 -1.95
C LEU A 141 -6.57 0.56 -1.33
N VAL A 142 -6.37 0.46 -0.01
CA VAL A 142 -5.17 0.93 0.67
C VAL A 142 -3.93 0.24 0.10
N THR A 143 -3.95 -1.07 -0.07
CA THR A 143 -2.81 -1.80 -0.61
C THR A 143 -2.43 -1.33 -2.02
N VAL A 144 -3.42 -1.17 -2.90
CA VAL A 144 -3.21 -0.78 -4.30
C VAL A 144 -2.86 0.70 -4.44
N VAL A 145 -3.60 1.59 -3.79
CA VAL A 145 -3.42 3.04 -3.92
C VAL A 145 -2.25 3.52 -3.07
N LEU A 146 -2.21 3.15 -1.78
CA LEU A 146 -1.18 3.62 -0.86
C LEU A 146 0.14 2.90 -1.13
N PHE A 147 0.19 1.58 -0.97
CA PHE A 147 1.48 0.89 -1.00
C PHE A 147 2.04 0.72 -2.41
N HIS A 148 1.25 0.17 -3.34
CA HIS A 148 1.70 0.01 -4.73
C HIS A 148 1.86 1.35 -5.45
N GLY A 149 0.96 2.31 -5.21
CA GLY A 149 1.06 3.68 -5.74
C GLY A 149 2.28 4.43 -5.19
N LEU A 150 2.54 4.39 -3.87
CA LEU A 150 3.72 5.01 -3.27
C LEU A 150 5.02 4.39 -3.81
N VAL A 151 5.07 3.07 -3.97
CA VAL A 151 6.26 2.39 -4.49
C VAL A 151 6.51 2.75 -5.95
N TYR A 152 5.45 2.81 -6.78
CA TYR A 152 5.55 3.32 -8.15
C TYR A 152 6.12 4.73 -8.18
N TYR A 153 5.53 5.60 -7.37
CA TYR A 153 5.91 6.99 -7.26
C TYR A 153 7.38 7.17 -6.81
N VAL A 154 7.81 6.48 -5.76
CA VAL A 154 9.20 6.53 -5.27
C VAL A 154 10.18 6.04 -6.33
N ARG A 155 9.86 4.99 -7.09
CA ARG A 155 10.71 4.51 -8.19
C ARG A 155 10.85 5.54 -9.30
N GLN A 156 9.76 6.24 -9.64
CA GLN A 156 9.81 7.32 -10.62
C GLN A 156 10.70 8.48 -10.13
N MET A 157 10.50 8.92 -8.89
CA MET A 157 11.31 9.99 -8.31
C MET A 157 12.78 9.61 -8.22
N HIS A 158 13.08 8.35 -7.88
CA HIS A 158 14.44 7.81 -7.87
C HIS A 158 15.12 7.99 -9.23
N TRP A 159 14.42 7.56 -10.28
CA TRP A 159 14.93 7.69 -11.64
C TRP A 159 15.12 9.16 -12.03
N LEU A 160 14.17 10.04 -11.70
CA LEU A 160 14.29 11.47 -11.99
C LEU A 160 15.49 12.11 -11.26
N TYR A 161 15.74 11.75 -10.01
CA TYR A 161 16.89 12.28 -9.26
C TYR A 161 18.23 11.77 -9.81
N GLU A 162 18.32 10.48 -10.18
CA GLU A 162 19.54 9.92 -10.76
C GLU A 162 19.81 10.49 -12.17
N GLU A 163 18.77 10.69 -12.99
CA GLU A 163 18.89 11.20 -14.37
C GLU A 163 19.22 12.70 -14.42
N PHE A 164 18.55 13.52 -13.59
CA PHE A 164 18.61 14.98 -13.70
C PHE A 164 19.44 15.68 -12.62
N GLY A 165 20.19 14.94 -11.79
CA GLY A 165 21.15 15.51 -10.83
C GLY A 165 20.50 16.14 -9.60
N GLY A 166 19.63 15.38 -8.94
CA GLY A 166 18.58 15.81 -8.01
C GLY A 166 18.93 16.54 -6.70
N ALA A 167 20.19 16.82 -6.37
CA ALA A 167 20.55 17.33 -5.04
C ALA A 167 19.79 18.63 -4.65
N ASP A 168 19.60 19.55 -5.60
CA ASP A 168 18.98 20.87 -5.39
C ASP A 168 17.61 21.04 -6.07
N SER A 169 16.94 19.95 -6.45
CA SER A 169 15.71 20.03 -7.24
C SER A 169 14.51 20.52 -6.41
N PRO A 170 13.74 21.55 -6.86
CA PRO A 170 12.50 21.98 -6.23
C PRO A 170 11.37 20.94 -6.29
N LEU A 171 11.62 19.79 -6.93
CA LEU A 171 10.73 18.64 -6.92
C LEU A 171 10.70 17.94 -5.55
N LYS A 172 11.73 18.08 -4.68
CA LYS A 172 11.79 17.43 -3.35
C LYS A 172 10.62 17.80 -2.43
N PRO A 173 10.28 19.10 -2.24
CA PRO A 173 9.14 19.49 -1.41
C PRO A 173 7.79 19.07 -1.99
N ILE A 174 7.59 19.22 -3.31
CA ILE A 174 6.36 18.78 -4.00
C ILE A 174 6.21 17.27 -3.86
N ALA A 175 7.34 16.57 -3.96
CA ALA A 175 7.38 15.14 -3.83
C ALA A 175 6.99 14.64 -2.44
N ALA A 176 7.50 15.32 -1.40
CA ALA A 176 7.18 15.06 0.00
C ALA A 176 5.72 15.37 0.33
N SER A 177 5.13 16.41 -0.27
CA SER A 177 3.81 16.95 0.12
C SER A 177 2.62 16.40 -0.67
N GLY A 178 2.76 16.16 -1.97
CA GLY A 178 1.62 15.86 -2.84
C GLY A 178 1.04 14.45 -2.70
N GLY A 179 1.90 13.42 -2.55
CA GLY A 179 1.46 12.01 -2.61
C GLY A 179 0.76 11.51 -1.35
N ILE A 180 1.21 11.95 -0.16
CA ILE A 180 0.72 11.42 1.11
C ILE A 180 -0.34 12.32 1.77
N GLY A 181 -0.30 13.63 1.55
CA GLY A 181 -1.35 14.53 2.06
C GLY A 181 -2.75 14.10 1.59
N LEU A 182 -2.87 13.72 0.30
CA LEU A 182 -4.10 13.17 -0.27
C LEU A 182 -4.50 11.82 0.35
N MET A 183 -3.54 10.96 0.68
CA MET A 183 -3.80 9.64 1.26
C MET A 183 -4.25 9.70 2.72
N ILE A 184 -3.62 10.56 3.54
CA ILE A 184 -4.08 10.83 4.90
C ILE A 184 -5.49 11.42 4.83
N PHE A 185 -5.74 12.35 3.91
CA PHE A 185 -7.06 12.95 3.70
C PHE A 185 -8.13 11.89 3.36
N VAL A 186 -7.85 10.95 2.44
CA VAL A 186 -8.78 9.88 2.06
C VAL A 186 -9.01 8.88 3.21
N VAL A 187 -7.97 8.46 3.92
CA VAL A 187 -8.10 7.51 5.04
C VAL A 187 -8.88 8.16 6.20
N THR A 188 -8.59 9.41 6.55
CA THR A 188 -9.20 10.06 7.71
C THR A 188 -10.64 10.53 7.46
N ILE A 189 -10.98 11.02 6.25
CA ILE A 189 -12.32 11.57 5.97
C ILE A 189 -13.34 10.49 5.60
N VAL A 190 -12.91 9.38 4.98
CA VAL A 190 -13.84 8.31 4.57
C VAL A 190 -14.17 7.36 5.72
N PHE A 191 -13.21 7.08 6.62
CA PHE A 191 -13.39 6.06 7.67
C PHE A 191 -14.17 6.57 8.87
N LEU A 192 -13.77 7.72 9.43
CA LEU A 192 -14.38 8.24 10.65
C LEU A 192 -15.93 8.28 10.58
N PRO A 193 -16.57 8.76 9.49
CA PRO A 193 -18.03 8.82 9.44
C PRO A 193 -18.71 7.46 9.31
N LEU A 194 -18.16 6.53 8.51
CA LEU A 194 -18.74 5.19 8.29
C LEU A 194 -18.62 4.31 9.54
N ASP A 195 -17.55 4.52 10.30
CA ASP A 195 -17.26 3.76 11.51
C ASP A 195 -18.02 4.25 12.72
N LEU A 196 -18.21 5.57 12.84
CA LEU A 196 -19.12 6.15 13.82
C LEU A 196 -20.56 5.64 13.63
N GLN A 197 -21.04 5.50 12.40
CA GLN A 197 -22.35 4.90 12.12
C GLN A 197 -22.42 3.43 12.55
N THR A 198 -21.38 2.65 12.28
CA THR A 198 -21.31 1.22 12.64
C THR A 198 -21.37 1.03 14.17
N ILE A 199 -20.63 1.83 14.94
CA ILE A 199 -20.64 1.80 16.41
C ILE A 199 -22.01 2.22 16.97
N THR A 200 -22.61 3.28 16.41
CA THR A 200 -23.89 3.82 16.92
C THR A 200 -25.05 2.85 16.74
N ASN A 201 -25.03 2.09 15.64
CA ASN A 201 -26.06 1.12 15.31
C ASN A 201 -25.84 -0.27 15.94
N ALA A 202 -24.72 -0.50 16.62
CA ALA A 202 -24.44 -1.77 17.26
C ALA A 202 -25.37 -2.02 18.47
N PRO A 203 -25.77 -3.28 18.71
CA PRO A 203 -26.50 -3.69 19.91
C PRO A 203 -25.79 -3.21 21.19
N PRO A 204 -26.51 -2.73 22.22
CA PRO A 204 -25.91 -2.11 23.40
C PRO A 204 -24.86 -2.97 24.11
N ASP A 205 -25.07 -4.28 24.13
CA ASP A 205 -24.20 -5.32 24.69
C ASP A 205 -22.93 -5.56 23.87
N LEU A 206 -22.96 -5.31 22.55
CA LEU A 206 -21.83 -5.50 21.64
C LEU A 206 -21.07 -4.19 21.35
N ARG A 207 -21.62 -3.02 21.70
CA ARG A 207 -21.00 -1.70 21.43
C ARG A 207 -19.56 -1.59 21.89
N GLY A 208 -19.21 -2.17 23.05
CA GLY A 208 -17.83 -2.15 23.55
C GLY A 208 -16.84 -2.90 22.65
N VAL A 209 -17.20 -4.10 22.20
CA VAL A 209 -16.36 -4.94 21.33
C VAL A 209 -16.30 -4.38 19.91
N VAL A 210 -17.45 -3.93 19.37
CA VAL A 210 -17.51 -3.26 18.06
C VAL A 210 -16.68 -1.98 18.06
N GLY A 211 -16.76 -1.18 19.14
CA GLY A 211 -15.92 -0.01 19.33
C GLY A 211 -14.43 -0.38 19.34
N LEU A 212 -14.02 -1.36 20.15
CA LEU A 212 -12.63 -1.81 20.22
C LEU A 212 -12.10 -2.29 18.87
N PHE A 213 -12.87 -3.10 18.14
CA PHE A 213 -12.54 -3.57 16.80
C PHE A 213 -12.31 -2.40 15.85
N THR A 214 -13.30 -1.50 15.78
CA THR A 214 -13.32 -0.40 14.83
C THR A 214 -12.18 0.60 15.11
N TYR A 215 -12.06 1.07 16.36
CA TYR A 215 -10.97 1.97 16.75
C TYR A 215 -9.59 1.33 16.61
N GLY A 216 -9.46 0.04 16.96
CA GLY A 216 -8.20 -0.69 16.84
C GLY A 216 -7.74 -0.78 15.38
N ARG A 217 -8.66 -1.14 14.47
CA ARG A 217 -8.42 -1.18 13.03
C ARG A 217 -8.05 0.20 12.48
N ASP A 218 -8.81 1.23 12.80
CA ASP A 218 -8.61 2.57 12.26
C ASP A 218 -7.31 3.20 12.76
N LEU A 219 -6.99 3.02 14.05
CA LEU A 219 -5.70 3.44 14.60
C LEU A 219 -4.54 2.69 13.96
N TYR A 220 -4.72 1.39 13.67
CA TYR A 220 -3.71 0.61 12.97
C TYR A 220 -3.51 1.13 11.54
N LEU A 221 -4.58 1.37 10.79
CA LEU A 221 -4.54 1.96 9.44
C LEU A 221 -3.85 3.33 9.42
N LEU A 222 -4.20 4.20 10.36
CA LEU A 222 -3.54 5.50 10.54
C LEU A 222 -2.05 5.32 10.80
N THR A 223 -1.69 4.40 11.70
CA THR A 223 -0.29 4.07 12.01
C THR A 223 0.47 3.58 10.78
N LEU A 224 -0.16 2.73 9.96
CA LEU A 224 0.44 2.26 8.70
C LEU A 224 0.65 3.41 7.71
N ALA A 225 -0.34 4.30 7.57
CA ALA A 225 -0.24 5.45 6.67
C ALA A 225 0.88 6.40 7.11
N LEU A 226 0.96 6.71 8.41
CA LEU A 226 2.03 7.52 8.98
C LEU A 226 3.41 6.83 8.86
N GLY A 227 3.48 5.52 9.04
CA GLY A 227 4.71 4.74 8.87
C GLY A 227 5.20 4.74 7.42
N ALA A 228 4.30 4.55 6.46
CA ALA A 228 4.60 4.68 5.03
C ALA A 228 5.05 6.11 4.68
N TYR A 229 4.41 7.12 5.28
CA TYR A 229 4.82 8.52 5.13
C TYR A 229 6.22 8.78 5.65
N ALA A 230 6.51 8.36 6.88
CA ALA A 230 7.81 8.55 7.51
C ALA A 230 8.93 7.86 6.73
N TRP A 231 8.66 6.64 6.22
CA TRP A 231 9.58 5.95 5.33
C TRP A 231 9.84 6.75 4.05
N HIS A 232 8.79 7.25 3.41
CA HIS A 232 8.90 8.06 2.21
C HIS A 232 9.70 9.33 2.46
N PHE A 233 9.40 10.06 3.53
CA PHE A 233 10.10 11.29 3.91
C PHE A 233 11.59 11.03 4.15
N ARG A 234 11.93 9.96 4.87
CA ARG A 234 13.32 9.52 5.06
C ARG A 234 14.01 9.22 3.72
N TRP A 235 13.32 8.51 2.82
CA TRP A 235 13.88 8.21 1.50
C TRP A 235 14.16 9.49 0.69
N VAL A 236 13.26 10.48 0.74
CA VAL A 236 13.46 11.79 0.11
C VAL A 236 14.62 12.55 0.75
N ALA A 237 14.80 12.48 2.07
CA ALA A 237 15.93 13.14 2.74
C ALA A 237 17.29 12.51 2.37
N ASP A 238 17.32 11.21 2.07
CA ASP A 238 18.54 10.48 1.69
C ASP A 238 18.99 10.74 0.23
N HIS A 239 18.20 11.44 -0.60
CA HIS A 239 18.46 11.70 -2.03
C HIS A 239 18.29 13.18 -2.36
#